data_AF-A0A9W5K8K8-F1
#
_entry.id   AF-A0A9W5K8K8-F1
#
_cell.length_a   1.000
_cell.length_b   1.000
_cell.length_c   1.000
_cell.angle_alpha   90.00
_cell.angle_beta   90.00
_cell.angle_gamma   90.00
#
_symmetry.space_group_name_H-M   'P 1'
#
loop_
_entity.id
_entity.type
_entity.pdbx_description
1 polymer ?
#
loop_
_entity_poly.entity_id
_entity_poly.type
_entity_poly.pdbx_seq_one_letter_code
_entity_poly.pdbx_strand_id
1 'polypeptide(L)' 'MVDRGTIRVTSDDRVLQNMDVFETQDVVALEKLDGENTFLYKDAIHARSLSSDHHPSRTWVKTLQGSLGYRIPERRAL' A
#
# COMPACT_ATOMS: atom_id res chain seq x y z
N MET A 1 -19.96 -23.83 8.85
CA MET A 1 -19.08 -24.04 7.68
C MET A 1 -19.07 -22.73 6.91
N VAL A 2 -18.02 -21.91 7.08
CA VAL A 2 -17.95 -20.60 6.40
C VAL A 2 -17.68 -20.88 4.92
N ASP A 3 -18.58 -20.40 4.06
CA ASP A 3 -18.39 -20.39 2.61
C ASP A 3 -17.06 -19.69 2.32
N ARG A 4 -16.05 -20.47 1.89
CA ARG A 4 -14.75 -19.93 1.49
C ARG A 4 -14.96 -19.31 0.12
N GLY A 5 -15.46 -18.08 0.13
CA GLY A 5 -15.90 -17.35 -1.05
C GLY A 5 -14.91 -17.45 -2.21
N THR A 6 -15.45 -17.83 -3.36
CA THR A 6 -14.77 -17.80 -4.65
C THR A 6 -14.12 -16.44 -4.86
N ILE A 7 -12.79 -16.42 -5.07
CA ILE A 7 -12.07 -15.21 -5.48
C ILE A 7 -12.68 -14.75 -6.80
N ARG A 8 -13.28 -13.57 -6.82
CA ARG A 8 -13.75 -12.94 -8.06
C ARG A 8 -12.53 -12.44 -8.81
N VAL A 9 -12.33 -12.99 -10.01
CA VAL A 9 -11.23 -12.65 -10.91
C VAL A 9 -11.85 -12.05 -12.17
N THR A 10 -11.48 -10.83 -12.53
CA THR A 10 -11.85 -10.16 -13.78
C THR A 10 -10.80 -10.38 -14.86
N SER A 11 -11.07 -9.98 -16.11
CA SER A 11 -10.16 -10.25 -17.24
C SER A 11 -8.82 -9.51 -17.16
N ASP A 12 -8.73 -8.46 -16.36
CA ASP A 12 -7.53 -7.68 -16.08
C ASP A 12 -6.75 -8.16 -14.85
N ASP A 13 -7.34 -9.05 -14.05
CA ASP A 13 -6.64 -9.65 -12.90
C ASP A 13 -5.58 -10.66 -13.36
N ARG A 14 -4.46 -10.68 -12.64
CA ARG A 14 -3.39 -11.66 -12.83
C ARG A 14 -3.33 -12.56 -11.61
N VAL A 15 -3.51 -13.86 -11.83
CA VAL A 15 -3.50 -14.89 -10.78
C VAL A 15 -2.29 -15.79 -10.96
N LEU A 16 -1.47 -15.89 -9.92
CA LEU A 16 -0.41 -16.89 -9.85
C LEU A 16 -1.03 -18.29 -9.82
N GLN A 17 -0.54 -19.19 -10.68
CA GLN A 17 -1.05 -20.56 -10.76
C GLN A 17 -0.56 -21.44 -9.60
N ASN A 18 0.59 -21.09 -9.02
CA ASN A 18 1.19 -21.75 -7.86
C ASN A 18 2.03 -20.74 -7.05
N MET A 19 2.60 -21.22 -5.95
CA MET A 19 3.41 -20.42 -5.02
C MET A 19 4.90 -20.75 -5.12
N ASP A 20 5.33 -21.53 -6.13
CA ASP A 20 6.69 -22.07 -6.26
C ASP A 20 7.74 -20.94 -6.25
N VAL A 21 7.37 -19.77 -6.78
CA VAL A 21 8.21 -18.55 -6.78
C VAL A 21 8.61 -18.06 -5.38
N PHE A 22 7.92 -18.53 -4.34
CA PHE A 22 8.12 -18.13 -2.95
C PHE A 22 8.81 -19.21 -2.10
N GLU A 23 9.04 -20.43 -2.61
CA GLU A 23 9.52 -21.57 -1.79
C GLU A 23 10.86 -21.33 -1.10
N THR A 24 11.69 -20.44 -1.65
CA THR A 24 13.03 -20.10 -1.10
C THR A 24 13.06 -18.73 -0.45
N GLN A 25 11.90 -18.11 -0.23
CA GLN A 25 11.76 -16.73 0.23
C GLN A 25 11.04 -16.67 1.58
N ASP A 26 11.48 -15.77 2.45
CA ASP A 26 10.73 -15.40 3.66
C ASP A 26 9.61 -14.42 3.26
N VAL A 27 8.38 -14.93 3.14
CA VAL A 27 7.24 -14.14 2.65
C VAL A 27 6.31 -13.71 3.78
N VAL A 28 6.01 -12.41 3.82
CA VAL A 28 4.98 -11.82 4.68
C VAL A 28 3.86 -11.27 3.82
N ALA A 29 2.63 -11.75 4.08
CA ALA A 29 1.42 -11.21 3.47
C ALA A 29 0.72 -10.27 4.45
N LEU A 30 0.26 -9.12 3.96
CA LEU A 30 -0.52 -8.14 4.70
C LEU A 30 -1.86 -7.92 4.00
N GLU A 31 -2.85 -7.43 4.75
CA GLU A 31 -4.14 -7.04 4.19
C GLU A 31 -3.98 -5.87 3.20
N LYS A 32 -4.58 -6.01 2.02
CA LYS A 32 -4.67 -4.91 1.06
C LYS A 32 -5.83 -3.99 1.48
N LEU A 33 -5.49 -2.82 2.00
CA LEU A 33 -6.46 -1.78 2.31
C LEU A 33 -6.71 -0.91 1.07
N ASP A 34 -7.99 -0.71 0.72
CA ASP A 34 -8.37 0.17 -0.38
C ASP A 34 -8.38 1.64 0.07
N GLY A 35 -7.60 2.45 -0.62
CA GLY A 35 -7.45 3.86 -0.34
C GLY A 35 -6.62 4.57 -1.40
N GLU A 36 -6.13 5.76 -1.07
CA GLU A 36 -5.31 6.57 -1.97
C GLU A 36 -3.83 6.17 -1.85
N ASN A 37 -3.23 5.72 -2.95
CA ASN A 37 -1.79 5.54 -3.01
C ASN A 37 -1.10 6.89 -2.74
N THR A 38 -0.27 6.92 -1.68
CA THR A 38 0.36 8.15 -1.18
C THR A 38 1.84 7.91 -0.92
N PHE A 39 2.69 8.81 -1.44
CA PHE A 39 4.11 8.87 -1.12
C PHE A 39 4.34 9.73 0.12
N LEU A 40 5.14 9.23 1.06
CA LEU A 40 5.61 9.98 2.22
C LEU A 40 7.08 10.30 2.03
N TYR A 41 7.42 11.58 2.14
CA TYR A 41 8.77 12.11 2.19
C TYR A 41 9.05 12.63 3.59
N LYS A 42 10.30 13.00 3.83
CA LYS A 42 10.73 13.51 5.14
C LYS A 42 9.93 14.74 5.58
N ASP A 43 9.65 15.63 4.63
CA ASP A 43 9.05 16.95 4.82
C ASP A 43 7.75 17.16 4.02
N ALA A 44 7.31 16.16 3.24
CA ALA A 44 6.14 16.28 2.38
C ALA A 44 5.36 14.97 2.21
N ILE A 45 4.13 15.09 1.69
CA ILE A 45 3.34 13.96 1.20
C ILE A 45 2.82 14.25 -0.21
N HIS A 46 2.68 13.22 -1.04
CA HIS A 46 2.07 13.34 -2.36
C HIS A 46 1.08 12.21 -2.63
N ALA A 47 -0.17 12.57 -2.83
CA ALA A 47 -1.22 11.66 -3.27
C ALA A 47 -1.11 11.42 -4.78
N ARG A 48 -1.37 10.20 -5.25
CA ARG A 48 -1.47 9.90 -6.69
C ARG A 48 -2.80 10.37 -7.29
N SER A 49 -3.83 10.61 -6.47
CA SER A 49 -5.13 11.07 -6.97
C SER A 49 -5.05 12.49 -7.54
N LEU A 50 -5.87 12.75 -8.55
CA LEU A 50 -6.08 14.10 -9.10
C LEU A 50 -7.12 14.90 -8.32
N SER A 51 -7.95 14.25 -7.48
CA SER A 51 -8.96 14.91 -6.65
C SER A 51 -8.42 15.24 -5.25
N SER A 52 -8.73 16.46 -4.79
CA SER A 52 -8.26 16.97 -3.49
C SER A 52 -9.31 16.89 -2.38
N ASP A 53 -10.39 16.14 -2.58
CA ASP A 53 -11.50 16.06 -1.61
C ASP A 53 -11.06 15.44 -0.29
N HIS A 54 -11.79 15.82 0.77
CA HIS A 54 -11.55 15.27 2.10
C HIS A 54 -11.86 13.77 2.11
N HIS A 55 -10.92 12.98 2.62
CA HIS A 55 -11.11 11.55 2.86
C HIS A 55 -10.45 11.16 4.19
N PRO A 56 -11.10 10.34 5.06
CA PRO A 56 -10.56 9.99 6.38
C PRO A 56 -9.14 9.41 6.34
N SER A 57 -8.81 8.62 5.32
CA SER A 57 -7.44 8.08 5.16
C SER A 57 -6.39 9.18 5.00
N ARG A 58 -6.73 10.33 4.42
CA ARG A 58 -5.80 11.45 4.24
C ARG A 58 -5.45 12.11 5.57
N THR A 59 -6.42 12.18 6.49
CA THR A 59 -6.16 12.64 7.86
C THR A 59 -5.20 11.68 8.55
N TRP A 60 -5.44 10.36 8.45
CA TRP A 60 -4.56 9.35 9.03
C TRP A 60 -3.13 9.42 8.46
N VAL A 61 -2.99 9.49 7.12
CA VAL A 61 -1.68 9.60 6.46
C VAL A 61 -0.94 10.88 6.86
N LYS A 62 -1.64 12.01 7.00
CA LYS A 62 -1.03 13.27 7.49
C LYS A 62 -0.51 13.13 8.91
N THR A 63 -1.27 12.49 9.81
CA THR A 63 -0.81 12.20 11.18
C THR A 63 0.41 11.28 11.18
N LEU A 64 0.39 10.23 10.33
CA LEU A 64 1.54 9.35 10.17
C LEU A 64 2.78 10.12 9.70
N GLN A 65 2.65 10.99 8.70
CA GLN A 65 3.78 11.78 8.22
C GLN A 65 4.28 12.78 9.26
N GLY A 66 3.41 13.45 10.00
CA GLY A 66 3.83 14.32 11.12
C GLY A 66 4.57 13.54 12.22
N SER A 67 4.23 12.27 12.43
CA SER A 67 4.81 11.43 13.48
C SER A 67 6.10 10.72 13.07
N LEU A 68 6.24 10.39 11.78
CA LEU A 68 7.34 9.54 11.27
C LEU A 68 8.22 10.25 10.24
N GLY A 69 7.75 11.30 9.58
CA GLY A 69 8.39 11.94 8.42
C GLY A 69 9.85 12.28 8.68
N TYR A 70 10.17 12.92 9.81
CA TYR A 70 11.55 13.29 10.17
C TYR A 70 12.54 12.12 10.26
N ARG A 71 12.04 10.87 10.40
CA ARG A 71 12.84 9.64 10.47
C ARG A 71 13.12 9.04 9.09
N ILE A 72 12.44 9.51 8.05
CA ILE A 72 12.70 9.08 6.67
C ILE A 72 14.07 9.64 6.26
N PRO A 73 15.04 8.78 5.89
CA PRO A 73 16.36 9.23 5.49
C PRO A 73 16.29 10.15 4.26
N GLU A 74 17.21 11.12 4.20
CA GLU A 74 17.44 11.86 2.96
C GLU A 74 17.86 10.90 1.86
N ARG A 75 17.48 11.22 0.62
CA ARG A 75 17.89 10.47 -0.56
C ARG A 75 19.41 10.31 -0.53
N ARG A 76 19.91 9.07 -0.49
CA ARG A 76 21.34 8.82 -0.63
C ARG A 76 21.80 9.36 -1.99
N ALA A 77 22.80 10.24 -1.99
CA ALA A 77 23.55 10.54 -3.19
C ALA A 77 24.20 9.23 -3.66
N LEU A 78 23.94 8.86 -4.91
CA LEU A 78 24.63 7.77 -5.59
C LEU A 78 26.06 8.19 -5.93
#